data_AF-A0A7Z9Y0X8-F1
#
_entry.id   AF-A0A7Z9Y0X8-F1
#
_cell.length_a   1.000
_cell.length_b   1.000
_cell.length_c   1.000
_cell.angle_alpha   90.00
_cell.angle_beta   90.00
_cell.angle_gamma   90.00
#
_symmetry.space_group_name_H-M   'P 1'
#
loop_
_entity.id
_entity.type
_entity.pdbx_description
1 polymer ?
#
loop_
_entity_poly.entity_id
_entity_poly.type
_entity_poly.pdbx_seq_one_letter_code
_entity_poly.pdbx_strand_id
1 'polypeptide(L)' 'GDMVAALIDEDTTTLKRIYNEGSRIRLQPANPTMEPIYVDPEQVQVQGKVMLILRQMP' A
#
# COMPACT_ATOMS: atom_id res chain seq x y z
N GLY A 1 -8.36 -4.45 4.72
CA GLY A 1 -7.42 -4.13 3.64
C GLY A 1 -6.22 -5.04 3.73
N ASP A 2 -5.74 -5.49 2.57
CA ASP A 2 -4.57 -6.36 2.48
C ASP A 2 -3.28 -5.55 2.47
N MET A 3 -2.20 -6.09 3.03
CA MET A 3 -0.88 -5.49 2.88
C MET A 3 -0.33 -5.85 1.50
N VAL A 4 0.04 -4.84 0.73
CA VAL A 4 0.48 -5.01 -0.66
C VAL A 4 1.76 -4.24 -0.94
N ALA A 5 2.53 -4.74 -1.89
CA ALA A 5 3.49 -3.93 -2.63
C ALA A 5 2.72 -3.24 -3.76
N ALA A 6 2.77 -1.91 -3.78
CA ALA A 6 2.09 -1.10 -4.78
C ALA A 6 3.08 -0.14 -5.45
N LEU A 7 2.95 0.01 -6.76
CA LEU A 7 3.60 1.04 -7.56
C LEU A 7 2.59 2.16 -7.79
N ILE A 8 2.96 3.39 -7.47
CA ILE A 8 2.16 4.60 -7.62
C ILE A 8 2.80 5.47 -8.69
N ASP A 9 2.00 5.98 -9.64
CA ASP A 9 2.41 6.85 -10.75
C ASP A 9 3.65 6.31 -11.50
N GLU A 10 3.75 4.99 -11.62
CA GLU A 10 4.83 4.25 -12.29
C GLU A 10 6.26 4.43 -11.72
N ASP A 11 6.44 5.24 -10.68
CA ASP A 11 7.78 5.59 -10.14
C ASP A 11 7.94 5.28 -8.65
N THR A 12 6.86 5.32 -7.86
CA THR A 12 6.95 5.19 -6.39
C THR A 12 6.48 3.82 -5.90
N THR A 13 7.40 3.01 -5.37
CA THR A 13 7.05 1.72 -4.73
C THR A 13 6.79 1.88 -3.23
N THR A 14 5.72 1.28 -2.71
CA THR A 14 5.38 1.33 -1.29
C THR A 14 4.80 0.01 -0.75
N LEU A 15 4.94 -0.19 0.57
CA LEU A 15 4.30 -1.25 1.33
C LEU A 15 3.25 -0.65 2.27
N LYS A 16 1.97 -0.81 1.93
CA LYS A 16 0.84 -0.24 2.69
C LYS A 16 -0.34 -1.20 2.70
N ARG A 17 -1.31 -0.96 3.57
CA ARG A 17 -2.60 -1.66 3.50
C ARG A 17 -3.49 -0.97 2.49
N ILE A 18 -3.95 -1.70 1.48
CA ILE A 18 -4.85 -1.18 0.44
C ILE A 18 -6.31 -1.34 0.86
N TYR A 19 -7.10 -0.31 0.61
CA TYR A 19 -8.56 -0.32 0.73
C TYR A 19 -9.16 0.30 -0.52
N ASN A 20 -10.11 -0.40 -1.14
CA ASN A 20 -10.93 0.16 -2.22
C ASN A 20 -12.14 0.85 -1.59
N GLU A 21 -12.24 2.17 -1.78
CA GLU A 21 -13.34 3.00 -1.26
C GLU A 21 -14.33 3.40 -2.37
N GLY A 22 -14.36 2.64 -3.48
CA GLY A 22 -15.21 2.86 -4.63
C GLY A 22 -14.58 3.85 -5.61
N SER A 23 -14.62 5.15 -5.30
CA SER A 23 -14.11 6.21 -6.18
C SER A 23 -12.61 6.45 -6.07
N ARG A 24 -11.95 5.90 -5.04
CA ARG A 24 -10.53 6.09 -4.78
C ARG A 24 -9.94 4.88 -4.07
N ILE A 25 -8.61 4.79 -4.12
CA ILE A 25 -7.84 3.82 -3.34
C ILE A 25 -7.21 4.53 -2.15
N ARG A 26 -7.38 3.96 -0.96
CA ARG A 26 -6.66 4.38 0.25
C ARG A 26 -5.51 3.43 0.53
N LEU A 27 -4.31 3.97 0.59
CA LEU A 27 -3.10 3.29 1.03
C LEU A 27 -2.78 3.70 2.46
N GLN A 28 -3.14 2.84 3.40
CA GLN A 28 -2.98 3.08 4.83
C GLN A 28 -1.58 2.68 5.30
N PRO A 29 -0.80 3.58 5.91
CA PRO A 29 0.47 3.23 6.56
C PRO A 29 0.25 2.35 7.80
N ALA A 30 1.26 1.54 8.14
CA ALA A 30 1.27 0.76 9.38
C ALA A 30 1.63 1.61 10.62
N ASN A 31 2.27 2.78 10.42
CA ASN A 31 2.52 3.74 11.48
C ASN A 31 1.28 4.66 11.64
N PRO A 32 0.63 4.68 12.82
CA PRO A 32 -0.58 5.48 13.06
C PRO A 32 -0.35 7.00 13.03
N THR A 33 0.89 7.47 13.17
CA THR A 33 1.20 8.92 13.12
C THR A 33 1.29 9.46 11.68
N MET A 34 1.23 8.59 10.67
CA MET A 34 1.30 8.98 9.26
C MET A 34 -0.10 9.03 8.65
N GLU A 35 -0.33 10.03 7.82
CA GLU A 35 -1.60 10.17 7.12
C GLU A 35 -1.77 9.11 6.01
N PRO A 36 -3.01 8.68 5.71
CA PRO A 36 -3.29 7.82 4.57
C PRO A 36 -2.99 8.53 3.25
N ILE A 37 -2.52 7.78 2.26
CA ILE A 37 -2.40 8.29 0.89
C ILE A 37 -3.65 7.90 0.12
N TYR A 38 -4.26 8.85 -0.57
CA TYR A 38 -5.38 8.61 -1.48
C TYR A 38 -4.91 8.82 -2.91
N VAL A 39 -5.26 7.87 -3.78
CA VAL A 39 -4.90 7.89 -5.20
C VAL A 39 -6.09 7.41 -6.03
N ASP A 40 -6.15 7.83 -7.28
CA ASP A 40 -7.12 7.28 -8.22
C ASP A 40 -6.77 5.81 -8.54
N PRO A 41 -7.77 4.94 -8.81
CA PRO A 41 -7.51 3.53 -9.11
C PRO A 41 -6.53 3.30 -10.27
N GLU A 42 -6.49 4.22 -11.23
CA GLU A 42 -5.61 4.16 -12.41
C GLU A 42 -4.14 4.44 -12.07
N GLN A 43 -3.88 5.18 -10.98
CA GLN A 43 -2.54 5.58 -10.57
C GLN A 43 -1.82 4.52 -9.74
N VAL A 44 -2.49 3.43 -9.35
CA VAL A 44 -1.95 2.43 -8.43
C VAL A 44 -1.99 1.03 -9.02
N GLN A 45 -0.81 0.42 -9.08
CA GLN A 45 -0.64 -0.95 -9.54
C GLN A 45 -0.18 -1.84 -8.40
N VAL A 46 -1.03 -2.79 -7.99
CA VAL A 46 -0.66 -3.81 -7.01
C VAL A 46 0.28 -4.82 -7.65
N GLN A 47 1.52 -4.86 -7.17
CA GLN A 47 2.55 -5.79 -7.64
C GLN A 47 2.43 -7.17 -6.96
N GLY A 48 1.83 -7.21 -5.77
CA GLY A 48 1.58 -8.45 -5.05
C GLY A 48 1.10 -8.23 -3.62
N LYS A 49 0.59 -9.30 -3.01
CA LYS A 49 0.16 -9.33 -1.61
C LYS A 49 1.31 -9.79 -0.72
N VAL A 50 1.51 -9.10 0.40
CA VAL A 50 2.47 -9.51 1.42
C VAL A 50 1.91 -10.67 2.22
N MET A 51 2.63 -11.80 2.22
CA MET A 51 2.21 -13.04 2.89
C MET A 51 2.97 -13.30 4.19
N LEU A 52 4.25 -12.93 4.26
CA LEU A 52 5.12 -13.19 5.41
C LEU A 52 6.06 -12.01 5.65
N ILE A 53 6.39 -11.76 6.91
CA ILE A 53 7.48 -10.86 7.31
C ILE A 53 8.58 -11.71 7.93
N LEU A 54 9.78 -11.65 7.35
CA LEU A 54 10.98 -12.24 7.91
C LEU A 54 11.76 -11.14 8.63
N ARG A 55 11.99 -11.32 9.93
CA ARG A 55 12.84 -10.44 10.74
C ARG A 55 14.01 -11.26 11.26
N GLN A 56 15.21 -10.94 10.80
CA GLN A 56 16.44 -11.43 11.42
C GLN A 56 16.69 -10.60 12.68
N MET A 57 16.64 -11.24 13.84
CA MET A 57 17.07 -10.64 15.11
C MET A 57 18.58 -10.83 15.25
N PRO A 58 19.32 -9.82 15.74
CA PRO A 58 20.74 -9.97 16.05
C PRO A 58 20.99 -10.97 17.19
#